data_AF-A0A3D4V2X9-F1
#
_entry.id   AF-A0A3D4V2X9-F1
#
_cell.length_a   1.000
_cell.length_b   1.000
_cell.length_c   1.000
_cell.angle_alpha   90.00
_cell.angle_beta   90.00
_cell.angle_gamma   90.00
#
_symmetry.space_group_name_H-M   'P 1'
#
loop_
_entity.id
_entity.type
_entity.pdbx_description
1 polymer ?
#
loop_
_entity_poly.entity_id
_entity_poly.type
_entity_poly.pdbx_seq_one_letter_code
_entity_poly.pdbx_strand_id
1 'polypeptide(L)' 'MSLNSDQSPHKSITEAEIIREACISAAREGFIDASISGLCHEGAVEAAISAIQNLDLTKVLASKKDQ' A
#
# COMPACT_ATOMS: atom_id res chain seq x y z
N MET A 1 -9.97 -33.30 -19.02
CA MET A 1 -9.55 -33.64 -17.64
C MET A 1 -8.24 -32.91 -17.42
N SER A 2 -8.10 -31.91 -16.56
CA SER A 2 -8.74 -31.69 -15.27
C SER A 2 -8.98 -30.21 -14.99
N LEU A 3 -10.02 -29.96 -14.19
CA LEU A 3 -10.53 -28.66 -13.81
C LEU A 3 -9.68 -28.00 -12.71
N ASN A 4 -9.68 -26.67 -12.76
CA ASN A 4 -9.26 -25.67 -11.77
C ASN A 4 -9.09 -26.14 -10.31
N SER A 5 -7.95 -25.78 -9.73
CA SER A 5 -7.74 -25.78 -8.28
C SER A 5 -6.85 -24.60 -7.86
N ASP A 6 -7.39 -23.37 -7.84
CA ASP A 6 -6.90 -22.35 -6.87
C ASP A 6 -7.80 -21.10 -6.68
N GLN A 7 -8.98 -21.01 -7.31
CA GLN A 7 -9.83 -19.83 -7.13
C GLN A 7 -10.79 -20.00 -5.95
N SER A 8 -10.27 -19.80 -4.72
CA SER A 8 -11.11 -19.56 -3.56
C SER A 8 -11.74 -18.14 -3.63
N PRO A 9 -13.07 -17.97 -3.60
CA PRO A 9 -13.74 -16.69 -3.88
C PRO A 9 -13.62 -15.59 -2.79
N HIS A 10 -12.76 -15.74 -1.78
CA HIS A 10 -12.75 -14.84 -0.61
C HIS A 10 -11.37 -14.35 -0.16
N LYS A 11 -10.28 -14.69 -0.85
CA LYS A 11 -8.91 -14.28 -0.48
C LYS A 11 -8.51 -12.91 -1.03
N SER A 12 -9.09 -12.49 -2.16
CA SER A 12 -8.70 -11.24 -2.85
C SER A 12 -9.18 -9.97 -2.13
N ILE A 13 -10.31 -10.02 -1.41
CA ILE A 13 -10.84 -8.86 -0.67
C ILE A 13 -9.90 -8.50 0.48
N THR A 14 -9.40 -9.49 1.22
CA THR A 14 -8.50 -9.25 2.36
C THR A 14 -7.13 -8.73 1.90
N GLU A 15 -6.60 -9.27 0.80
CA GLU A 15 -5.36 -8.74 0.18
C GLU A 15 -5.55 -7.30 -0.33
N ALA A 16 -6.69 -7.00 -0.96
CA ALA A 16 -7.01 -5.65 -1.40
C ALA A 16 -7.18 -4.66 -0.23
N GLU A 17 -7.72 -5.11 0.90
CA GLU A 17 -7.83 -4.33 2.13
C GLU A 17 -6.45 -4.01 2.73
N ILE A 18 -5.57 -5.02 2.79
CA ILE A 18 -4.19 -4.86 3.24
C ILE A 18 -3.44 -3.84 2.36
N ILE A 19 -3.56 -3.98 1.03
CA ILE A 19 -2.93 -3.05 0.10
C ILE A 19 -3.48 -1.63 0.28
N ARG A 20 -4.80 -1.49 0.43
CA ARG A 20 -5.44 -0.19 0.66
C ARG A 20 -4.93 0.48 1.95
N GLU A 21 -4.83 -0.27 3.04
CA GLU A 21 -4.27 0.25 4.30
C GLU A 21 -2.81 0.70 4.12
N ALA A 22 -1.99 -0.09 3.44
CA ALA A 22 -0.60 0.25 3.18
C ALA A 22 -0.46 1.53 2.34
N CYS A 23 -1.27 1.69 1.28
CA CYS A 23 -1.32 2.91 0.48
C CYS A 23 -1.69 4.14 1.31
N ILE A 24 -2.70 4.02 2.18
CA ILE A 24 -3.12 5.12 3.06
C ILE A 24 -2.01 5.50 4.05
N SER A 25 -1.31 4.51 4.62
CA SER A 25 -0.19 4.76 5.54
C SER A 25 0.96 5.47 4.82
N ALA A 26 1.41 4.92 3.69
CA ALA A 26 2.49 5.49 2.90
C ALA A 26 2.20 6.93 2.45
N ALA A 27 0.97 7.20 2.00
CA ALA A 27 0.54 8.55 1.62
C ALA A 27 0.65 9.53 2.80
N ARG A 28 0.16 9.13 3.98
CA ARG A 28 0.21 9.96 5.18
C ARG A 28 1.63 10.23 5.63
N GLU A 29 2.46 9.19 5.68
CA GLU A 29 3.87 9.29 6.08
C GLU A 29 4.64 10.21 5.12
N GLY A 30 4.52 9.98 3.82
CA GLY A 30 5.18 10.81 2.81
C GLY A 30 4.75 12.27 2.86
N PHE A 31 3.45 12.54 3.05
CA PHE A 31 2.96 13.91 3.21
C PHE A 31 3.52 14.59 4.46
N ILE A 32 3.48 13.90 5.61
CA ILE A 32 3.92 14.45 6.89
C ILE A 32 5.43 14.72 6.86
N ASP A 33 6.23 13.77 6.38
CA ASP A 33 7.68 13.90 6.27
C ASP A 33 8.08 15.10 5.40
N ALA A 34 7.45 15.24 4.22
CA ALA A 34 7.66 16.38 3.34
C ALA A 34 7.20 17.70 3.96
N SER A 35 6.06 17.71 4.65
CA SER A 35 5.53 18.91 5.33
C SER A 35 6.46 19.38 6.45
N ILE A 36 6.97 18.44 7.26
CA ILE A 36 7.94 18.74 8.34
C ILE A 36 9.28 19.20 7.76
N SER A 37 9.65 18.68 6.59
CA SER A 37 10.83 19.10 5.83
C SER A 37 10.68 20.47 5.15
N GLY A 38 9.53 21.13 5.32
CA GLY A 38 9.30 22.50 4.85
C GLY A 38 8.88 22.61 3.39
N LEU A 39 8.43 21.51 2.76
CA LEU A 39 7.86 21.59 1.42
C LEU A 39 6.52 22.32 1.45
N CYS A 40 6.19 22.98 0.34
CA CYS A 40 4.85 23.51 0.12
C CYS A 40 3.81 22.38 0.05
N HIS A 41 2.53 22.74 0.10
CA HIS A 41 1.46 21.77 0.11
C HIS A 41 1.48 20.84 -1.11
N GLU A 42 1.69 21.38 -2.31
CA GLU A 42 1.78 20.60 -3.55
C GLU A 42 2.98 19.65 -3.53
N GLY A 43 4.11 20.11 -2.99
CA GLY A 43 5.30 19.27 -2.81
C GLY A 43 5.06 18.12 -1.83
N ALA A 44 4.34 18.38 -0.73
CA ALA A 44 3.95 17.33 0.21
C ALA A 44 2.95 16.33 -0.39
N VAL A 45 2.03 16.79 -1.25
CA VAL A 45 1.12 15.92 -2.00
C VAL A 45 1.89 15.03 -2.98
N GLU A 46 2.86 15.58 -3.72
CA GLU A 46 3.69 14.79 -4.64
C GLU A 46 4.54 13.75 -3.90
N ALA A 47 5.07 14.11 -2.73
CA ALA A 47 5.79 13.17 -1.86
C ALA A 47 4.88 12.03 -1.37
N ALA A 48 3.62 12.32 -1.02
CA ALA A 48 2.63 11.30 -0.68
C ALA A 48 2.37 10.34 -1.84
N ILE A 49 2.20 10.86 -3.06
CA ILE A 49 2.00 10.05 -4.27
C ILE A 49 3.23 9.18 -4.55
N SER A 50 4.42 9.77 -4.47
CA SER A 50 5.69 9.07 -4.64
C SER A 50 5.86 7.93 -3.62
N ALA A 51 5.45 8.15 -2.36
CA ALA A 51 5.48 7.12 -1.32
C ALA A 51 4.57 5.92 -1.67
N ILE A 52 3.36 6.18 -2.19
CA ILE A 52 2.46 5.13 -2.67
C ILE A 52 3.09 4.37 -3.84
N GLN A 53 3.66 5.08 -4.83
CA GLN A 53 4.26 4.46 -6.02
C GLN A 53 5.46 3.56 -5.70
N ASN A 54 6.18 3.88 -4.62
CA ASN A 54 7.35 3.12 -4.16
C ASN A 54 7.01 1.98 -3.19
N LEU A 55 5.73 1.72 -2.91
CA LEU A 55 5.33 0.60 -2.05
C LEU A 55 5.72 -0.74 -2.66
N ASP A 56 6.45 -1.54 -1.89
CA ASP A 56 6.75 -2.93 -2.20
C ASP A 56 5.58 -3.83 -1.77
N LEU A 57 4.65 -4.08 -2.70
CA LEU A 57 3.44 -4.86 -2.43
C LEU A 57 3.75 -6.30 -1.99
N THR A 58 4.88 -6.88 -2.41
CA THR A 58 5.29 -8.22 -1.98
C THR A 58 5.64 -8.23 -0.50
N LYS A 59 6.38 -7.22 -0.02
CA LYS A 59 6.67 -7.06 1.41
C LYS A 59 5.42 -6.75 2.22
N VAL A 60 4.53 -5.91 1.71
CA VAL A 60 3.26 -5.55 2.38
C VAL A 60 2.41 -6.79 2.64
N LEU A 61 2.24 -7.64 1.62
CA LEU A 61 1.45 -8.87 1.74
C LEU A 61 2.14 -9.93 2.61
N ALA A 62 3.48 -10.01 2.59
CA ALA A 62 4.24 -10.92 3.46
C ALA A 62 4.15 -10.52 4.95
N SER A 63 4.28 -9.23 5.26
CA SER A 63 4.30 -8.70 6.64
C SER A 63 2.99 -8.93 7.40
N LYS A 64 1.87 -9.05 6.68
CA LYS A 64 0.55 -9.33 7.25
C LYS A 64 0.20 -10.83 7.32
N LYS A 65 1.03 -11.69 6.70
CA LYS A 65 0.84 -13.15 6.75
C LYS A 65 1.44 -13.78 8.01
N ASP A 66 2.33 -13.05 8.68
CA ASP A 66 3.04 -13.46 9.90
C ASP A 66 2.41 -12.91 11.20
N GLN A 67 1.23 -12.27 11.12
CA GLN A 67 0.39 -11.87 12.26
C GLN A 67 -0.83 -12.78 12.38
#